data_AF-B8ASR9-F1
#
_entry.id   AF-B8ASR9-F1
#
_cell.length_a   1.000
_cell.length_b   1.000
_cell.length_c   1.000
_cell.angle_alpha   90.00
_cell.angle_beta   90.00
_cell.angle_gamma   90.00
#
_symmetry.space_group_name_H-M   'P 1'
#
loop_
_entity.id
_entity.type
_entity.pdbx_description
1 polymer ?
#
loop_
_entity_poly.entity_id
_entity_poly.type
_entity_poly.pdbx_seq_one_letter_code
_entity_poly.pdbx_strand_id
1 'polypeptide(L)'
;MQQAIKNKPKDFDPSDWQWLVQEHFYSKDFIAMSLRNSQNRAGLKMPHRTGSKPFREIIYNMGGKENRPPTLDELFFETRKKGDTLVDVESSRMHAELVDVVSSDPNLSNVEVMDKCYNGNKRRDHLIGFGGGVKARDNEWAEMRRDYYASCENRSDTSSQRHHERIHSERDDYDANEDGTC
;
A
#
# COMPACT_ATOMS: atom_id res chain seq x y z
N MET A 1 -18.94 19.80 5.18
CA MET A 1 -18.77 20.56 3.92
C MET A 1 -18.31 21.99 4.18
N GLN A 2 -19.08 22.80 4.92
CA GLN A 2 -18.76 24.22 5.16
C GLN A 2 -17.37 24.47 5.77
N GLN A 3 -16.92 23.60 6.68
CA GLN A 3 -15.57 23.70 7.25
C GLN A 3 -14.46 23.43 6.23
N ALA A 4 -14.68 22.53 5.27
CA ALA A 4 -13.69 22.22 4.22
C ALA A 4 -13.54 23.40 3.25
N ILE A 5 -14.66 24.03 2.86
CA ILE A 5 -14.65 25.24 2.01
C ILE A 5 -13.85 26.37 2.68
N LYS A 6 -13.99 26.55 4.00
CA LYS A 6 -13.24 27.55 4.77
C LYS A 6 -11.73 27.29 4.82
N ASN A 7 -11.29 26.03 4.74
CA ASN A 7 -9.89 25.63 4.80
C ASN A 7 -9.19 25.71 3.43
N LYS A 8 -9.49 26.73 2.64
CA LYS A 8 -8.90 26.96 1.31
C LYS A 8 -7.39 27.26 1.42
N PRO A 9 -6.53 26.62 0.61
CA PRO A 9 -5.14 27.05 0.46
C PRO A 9 -5.03 28.50 -0.04
N LYS A 10 -3.96 29.22 0.33
CA LYS A 10 -3.79 30.64 -0.05
C LYS A 10 -3.81 30.85 -1.56
N ASP A 11 -3.14 29.96 -2.28
CA ASP A 11 -2.86 30.09 -3.73
C ASP A 11 -3.92 29.44 -4.64
N PHE A 12 -5.07 29.06 -4.08
CA PHE A 12 -6.16 28.43 -4.83
C PHE A 12 -7.30 29.43 -5.13
N ASP A 13 -7.92 29.36 -6.30
CA ASP A 13 -9.13 30.15 -6.56
C ASP A 13 -10.28 29.69 -5.63
N PRO A 14 -11.08 30.62 -5.05
CA PRO A 14 -12.21 30.24 -4.20
C PRO A 14 -13.26 29.37 -4.89
N SER A 15 -13.53 29.62 -6.18
CA SER A 15 -14.53 28.90 -6.97
C SER A 15 -14.04 27.49 -7.28
N ASP A 16 -12.77 27.35 -7.69
CA ASP A 16 -12.15 26.05 -7.96
C ASP A 16 -12.07 25.18 -6.71
N TRP A 17 -11.72 25.79 -5.56
CA TRP A 17 -11.73 25.08 -4.29
C TRP A 17 -13.13 24.63 -3.89
N GLN A 18 -14.13 25.50 -4.04
CA GLN A 18 -15.51 25.17 -3.71
C GLN A 18 -16.03 24.04 -4.60
N TRP A 19 -15.76 24.10 -5.90
CA TRP A 19 -16.10 23.04 -6.86
C TRP A 19 -15.43 21.72 -6.47
N LEU A 20 -14.11 21.72 -6.21
CA LEU A 20 -13.37 20.52 -5.81
C LEU A 20 -13.93 19.89 -4.54
N VAL A 21 -14.25 20.72 -3.54
CA VAL A 21 -14.84 20.24 -2.29
C VAL A 21 -16.22 19.62 -2.55
N GLN A 22 -17.08 20.27 -3.33
CA GLN A 22 -18.45 19.83 -3.56
C GLN A 22 -18.50 18.58 -4.46
N GLU A 23 -17.84 18.63 -5.60
CA GLU A 23 -17.93 17.61 -6.66
C GLU A 23 -16.99 16.43 -6.44
N HIS A 24 -15.88 16.60 -5.72
CA HIS A 24 -14.93 15.51 -5.50
C HIS A 24 -14.94 14.99 -4.06
N PHE A 25 -14.66 15.84 -3.06
CA PHE A 25 -14.48 15.37 -1.67
C PHE A 25 -15.79 15.12 -0.91
N TYR A 26 -16.90 15.66 -1.42
CA TYR A 26 -18.25 15.43 -0.86
C TYR A 26 -19.18 14.70 -1.83
N SER A 27 -18.64 14.14 -2.93
CA SER A 27 -19.42 13.25 -3.79
C SER A 27 -19.87 12.02 -3.00
N LYS A 28 -21.01 11.46 -3.40
CA LYS A 28 -21.57 10.26 -2.76
C LYS A 28 -20.58 9.09 -2.81
N ASP A 29 -19.92 8.92 -3.95
CA ASP A 29 -18.96 7.83 -4.18
C ASP A 29 -17.71 7.99 -3.32
N PHE A 30 -17.18 9.22 -3.21
CA PHE A 30 -16.04 9.50 -2.35
C PHE A 30 -16.36 9.23 -0.88
N ILE A 31 -17.52 9.67 -0.40
CA ILE A 31 -17.97 9.43 0.98
C ILE A 31 -18.14 7.93 1.22
N ALA A 32 -18.80 7.21 0.32
CA ALA A 32 -19.00 5.77 0.43
C ALA A 32 -17.65 5.02 0.45
N MET A 33 -16.73 5.37 -0.44
CA MET A 33 -15.39 4.78 -0.49
C MET A 33 -14.57 5.10 0.76
N SER A 34 -14.63 6.33 1.24
CA SER A 34 -13.97 6.77 2.47
C SER A 34 -14.50 6.01 3.69
N LEU A 35 -15.83 5.85 3.80
CA LEU A 35 -16.45 5.08 4.88
C LEU A 35 -16.03 3.62 4.84
N ARG A 36 -16.06 2.98 3.66
CA ARG A 36 -15.59 1.61 3.46
C ARG A 36 -14.11 1.48 3.84
N ASN A 37 -13.27 2.40 3.41
CA ASN A 37 -11.84 2.41 3.75
C ASN A 37 -11.61 2.59 5.25
N SER A 38 -12.40 3.43 5.91
CA SER A 38 -12.35 3.62 7.37
C SER A 38 -12.77 2.36 8.12
N GLN A 39 -13.83 1.69 7.68
CA GLN A 39 -14.28 0.42 8.25
C GLN A 39 -13.24 -0.68 8.06
N ASN A 40 -12.67 -0.79 6.86
CA ASN A 40 -11.58 -1.72 6.56
C ASN A 40 -10.36 -1.45 7.45
N ARG A 41 -10.00 -0.16 7.65
CA ARG A 41 -8.90 0.23 8.54
C ARG A 41 -9.17 -0.10 10.00
N ALA A 42 -10.41 0.06 10.47
CA ALA A 42 -10.81 -0.30 11.83
C ALA A 42 -10.71 -1.81 12.11
N GLY A 43 -10.80 -2.65 11.07
CA GLY A 43 -10.63 -4.10 11.17
C GLY A 43 -9.17 -4.60 11.27
N LEU A 44 -8.19 -3.71 11.09
CA LEU A 44 -6.76 -4.07 11.08
C LEU A 44 -6.27 -4.32 12.51
N LYS A 45 -5.73 -5.51 12.78
CA LYS A 45 -5.37 -5.93 14.14
C LYS A 45 -3.95 -5.60 14.56
N MET A 46 -3.02 -5.51 13.61
CA MET A 46 -1.59 -5.33 13.92
C MET A 46 -0.92 -4.42 12.89
N PRO A 47 -1.14 -3.10 12.97
CA PRO A 47 -0.47 -2.16 12.08
C PRO A 47 1.03 -2.11 12.34
N HIS A 48 1.83 -1.89 11.29
CA HIS A 48 3.24 -1.54 11.47
C HIS A 48 3.37 -0.14 12.07
N ARG A 49 4.46 0.10 12.78
CA ARG A 49 4.72 1.33 13.55
C ARG A 49 5.87 2.18 13.00
N THR A 50 6.44 1.79 11.86
CA THR A 50 7.57 2.49 11.21
C THR A 50 7.19 3.81 10.49
N GLY A 51 5.97 4.31 10.71
CA GLY A 51 5.49 5.55 10.09
C GLY A 51 5.32 5.41 8.57
N SER A 52 5.86 6.36 7.81
CA SER A 52 5.77 6.43 6.35
C SER A 52 6.69 5.45 5.62
N LYS A 53 7.60 4.77 6.34
CA LYS A 53 8.53 3.83 5.71
C LYS A 53 7.79 2.57 5.23
N PRO A 54 7.86 2.23 3.93
CA PRO A 54 7.26 1.00 3.43
C PRO A 54 8.11 -0.21 3.83
N PHE A 55 7.48 -1.40 3.90
CA PHE A 55 8.18 -2.67 4.13
C PHE A 55 9.35 -2.89 3.18
N ARG A 56 9.23 -2.47 1.91
CA ARG A 56 10.33 -2.57 0.91
C ARG A 56 11.58 -1.84 1.37
N GLU A 57 11.44 -0.62 1.89
CA GLU A 57 12.58 0.17 2.36
C GLU A 57 13.21 -0.49 3.60
N ILE A 58 12.36 -1.01 4.51
CA ILE A 58 12.82 -1.72 5.71
C ILE A 58 13.60 -2.98 5.33
N ILE A 59 13.05 -3.82 4.45
CA ILE A 59 13.69 -5.03 3.92
C ILE A 59 15.02 -4.69 3.24
N TYR A 60 15.04 -3.65 2.41
CA TYR A 60 16.25 -3.20 1.72
C TYR A 60 17.36 -2.83 2.72
N ASN A 61 17.01 -2.06 3.75
CA ASN A 61 17.94 -1.61 4.79
C ASN A 61 18.41 -2.76 5.70
N MET A 62 17.56 -3.76 5.95
CA MET A 62 17.85 -4.92 6.80
C MET A 62 18.72 -6.00 6.13
N GLY A 63 19.26 -5.75 4.94
CA GLY A 63 20.14 -6.70 4.24
C GLY A 63 19.65 -7.10 2.85
N GLY A 64 18.45 -6.68 2.45
CA GLY A 64 17.93 -6.90 1.10
C GLY A 64 18.85 -6.33 0.01
N LYS A 65 19.56 -5.23 0.27
CA LYS A 65 20.59 -4.67 -0.63
C LYS A 65 21.75 -5.63 -0.94
N GLU A 66 22.03 -6.56 -0.02
CA GLU A 66 23.11 -7.56 -0.10
C GLU A 66 22.57 -8.94 -0.50
N ASN A 67 21.32 -9.01 -0.99
CA ASN A 67 20.58 -10.25 -1.25
C ASN A 67 20.45 -11.16 -0.02
N ARG A 68 20.41 -10.56 1.18
CA ARG A 68 20.19 -11.23 2.46
C ARG A 68 18.99 -10.59 3.16
N PRO A 69 17.77 -10.75 2.62
CA PRO A 69 16.59 -10.16 3.22
C PRO A 69 16.36 -10.75 4.63
N PRO A 70 15.77 -9.97 5.55
CA PRO A 70 15.42 -10.49 6.87
C PRO A 70 14.38 -11.60 6.77
N THR A 71 14.38 -12.48 7.76
CA THR A 71 13.29 -13.45 7.93
C THR A 71 12.00 -12.74 8.32
N LEU A 72 10.88 -13.47 8.26
CA LEU A 72 9.59 -12.88 8.55
C LEU A 72 9.42 -12.45 10.01
N ASP A 73 9.98 -13.22 10.96
CA ASP A 73 9.99 -12.88 12.38
C ASP A 73 10.82 -11.61 12.64
N GLU A 74 12.01 -11.51 12.04
CA GLU A 74 12.85 -10.31 12.11
C GLU A 74 12.15 -9.07 11.54
N LEU A 75 11.54 -9.20 10.36
CA LEU A 75 10.77 -8.11 9.74
C LEU A 75 9.55 -7.74 10.58
N PHE A 76 8.86 -8.72 11.16
CA PHE A 76 7.72 -8.50 12.05
C PHE A 76 8.13 -7.70 13.28
N PHE A 77 9.25 -8.09 13.91
CA PHE A 77 9.81 -7.41 15.07
C PHE A 77 10.19 -5.97 14.74
N GLU A 78 10.99 -5.77 13.69
CA GLU A 78 11.50 -4.45 13.31
C GLU A 78 10.37 -3.47 12.99
N THR A 79 9.30 -3.96 12.36
CA THR A 79 8.17 -3.12 11.93
C THR A 79 7.21 -2.78 13.06
N ARG A 80 7.31 -3.43 14.23
CA ARG A 80 6.34 -3.30 15.34
C ARG A 80 6.98 -2.97 16.69
N LYS A 81 8.29 -3.00 16.79
CA LYS A 81 9.02 -2.60 18.01
C LYS A 81 8.89 -1.11 18.29
N LYS A 82 9.02 -0.75 19.56
CA LYS A 82 9.25 0.61 20.05
C LYS A 82 10.47 0.57 20.95
N GLY A 83 11.58 1.12 20.48
CA GLY A 83 12.89 0.77 21.04
C GLY A 83 13.19 -0.70 20.76
N ASP A 84 13.55 -1.44 21.79
CA ASP A 84 13.94 -2.86 21.67
C ASP A 84 12.84 -3.84 22.13
N THR A 85 11.60 -3.36 22.28
CA THR A 85 10.48 -4.18 22.76
C THR A 85 9.24 -4.02 21.89
N LEU A 86 8.45 -5.08 21.77
CA LEU A 86 7.13 -5.04 21.16
C LEU A 86 6.14 -4.32 22.08
N VAL A 87 5.29 -3.48 21.48
CA VAL A 87 4.43 -2.56 22.23
C VAL A 87 3.23 -3.26 22.88
N ASP A 88 2.73 -4.32 22.26
CA ASP A 88 1.51 -5.00 22.67
C ASP A 88 1.71 -6.51 22.82
N VAL A 89 0.89 -7.09 23.70
CA VAL A 89 0.95 -8.51 24.08
C VAL A 89 0.61 -9.41 22.89
N GLU A 90 -0.34 -9.00 22.04
CA GLU A 90 -0.68 -9.74 20.81
C GLU A 90 0.51 -9.79 19.85
N SER A 91 1.19 -8.66 19.59
CA SER A 91 2.41 -8.66 18.76
C SER A 91 3.50 -9.53 19.37
N SER A 92 3.66 -9.51 20.70
CA SER A 92 4.66 -10.33 21.39
C SER A 92 4.38 -11.82 21.25
N ARG A 93 3.12 -12.23 21.42
CA ARG A 93 2.68 -13.61 21.22
C ARG A 93 2.88 -14.06 19.78
N MET A 94 2.47 -13.24 18.82
CA MET A 94 2.63 -13.55 17.39
C MET A 94 4.10 -13.64 16.99
N HIS A 95 4.94 -12.75 17.50
CA HIS A 95 6.38 -12.81 17.25
C HIS A 95 6.98 -14.10 17.81
N ALA A 96 6.60 -14.52 19.01
CA ALA A 96 7.07 -15.79 19.58
C ALA A 96 6.64 -17.00 18.73
N GLU A 97 5.40 -17.02 18.24
CA GLU A 97 4.92 -18.07 17.32
C GLU A 97 5.70 -18.05 15.98
N LEU A 98 5.98 -16.87 15.43
CA LEU A 98 6.79 -16.73 14.21
C LEU A 98 8.21 -17.25 14.41
N VAL A 99 8.86 -16.88 15.52
CA VAL A 99 10.20 -17.35 15.87
C VAL A 99 10.23 -18.87 15.99
N ASP A 100 9.22 -19.48 16.63
CA ASP A 100 9.12 -20.93 16.79
C ASP A 100 8.99 -21.66 15.43
N VAL A 101 8.11 -21.16 14.54
CA VAL A 101 7.90 -21.76 13.22
C VAL A 101 9.12 -21.60 12.32
N VAL A 102 9.74 -20.42 12.28
CA VAL A 102 10.94 -20.15 11.48
C VAL A 102 12.14 -20.96 12.00
N SER A 103 12.29 -21.09 13.32
CA SER A 103 13.35 -21.89 13.92
C SER A 103 13.19 -23.39 13.68
N SER A 104 11.94 -23.86 13.63
CA SER A 104 11.63 -25.28 13.39
C SER A 104 11.87 -25.69 11.94
N ASP A 105 11.55 -24.82 10.97
CA ASP A 105 11.77 -25.07 9.55
C ASP A 105 12.14 -23.78 8.81
N PRO A 106 13.45 -23.50 8.65
CA PRO A 106 13.92 -22.26 8.03
C PRO A 106 13.71 -22.23 6.51
N ASN A 107 13.29 -23.34 5.89
CA ASN A 107 13.05 -23.41 4.44
C ASN A 107 11.62 -22.99 4.06
N LEU A 108 10.75 -22.75 5.03
CA LEU A 108 9.38 -22.30 4.77
C LEU A 108 9.38 -20.93 4.11
N SER A 109 8.50 -20.76 3.13
CA SER A 109 8.22 -19.44 2.59
C SER A 109 7.48 -18.59 3.62
N ASN A 110 7.59 -17.26 3.50
CA ASN A 110 6.88 -16.31 4.36
C ASN A 110 5.35 -16.54 4.38
N VAL A 111 4.78 -17.05 3.28
CA VAL A 111 3.35 -17.39 3.19
C VAL A 111 3.03 -18.57 4.10
N GLU A 112 3.83 -19.63 4.04
CA GLU A 112 3.63 -20.85 4.83
C GLU A 112 3.86 -20.60 6.32
N VAL A 113 4.88 -19.81 6.67
CA VAL A 113 5.13 -19.39 8.06
C VAL A 113 3.90 -18.67 8.63
N MET A 114 3.35 -17.72 7.88
CA MET A 114 2.14 -17.01 8.30
C MET A 114 0.92 -17.91 8.38
N ASP A 115 0.72 -18.82 7.42
CA ASP A 115 -0.43 -19.73 7.47
C ASP A 115 -0.40 -20.63 8.71
N LYS A 116 0.79 -21.11 9.09
CA LYS A 116 1.00 -21.87 10.32
C LYS A 116 0.74 -21.04 11.57
N CYS A 117 1.22 -19.80 11.64
CA CYS A 117 1.04 -18.95 12.83
C CYS A 117 -0.38 -18.37 12.95
N TYR A 118 -1.03 -18.07 11.83
CA TYR A 118 -2.32 -17.37 11.80
C TYR A 118 -3.55 -18.27 11.63
N ASN A 119 -3.34 -19.58 11.49
CA ASN A 119 -4.34 -20.64 11.66
C ASN A 119 -5.64 -20.45 10.84
N GLY A 120 -5.51 -20.03 9.58
CA GLY A 120 -6.58 -20.07 8.56
C GLY A 120 -7.89 -19.30 8.84
N ASN A 121 -8.06 -18.66 10.00
CA ASN A 121 -9.36 -18.18 10.49
C ASN A 121 -9.42 -16.65 10.71
N LYS A 122 -8.40 -15.93 10.24
CA LYS A 122 -8.42 -14.46 10.14
C LYS A 122 -8.20 -14.10 8.68
N ARG A 123 -9.03 -13.22 8.14
CA ARG A 123 -8.84 -12.75 6.77
C ARG A 123 -7.42 -12.17 6.65
N ARG A 124 -6.62 -12.68 5.69
CA ARG A 124 -5.21 -12.30 5.50
C ARG A 124 -5.04 -10.81 5.21
N ASP A 125 -6.05 -10.16 4.67
CA ASP A 125 -6.13 -8.71 4.40
C ASP A 125 -6.19 -7.84 5.67
N HIS A 126 -6.65 -8.40 6.80
CA HIS A 126 -6.67 -7.70 8.10
C HIS A 126 -5.29 -7.68 8.78
N LEU A 127 -4.27 -8.27 8.15
CA LEU A 127 -2.87 -8.28 8.54
C LEU A 127 -2.07 -7.36 7.62
N ILE A 128 -1.61 -6.23 8.16
CA ILE A 128 -0.76 -5.30 7.42
C ILE A 128 0.66 -5.87 7.28
N GLY A 129 1.13 -6.09 6.05
CA GLY A 129 2.49 -6.59 5.79
C GLY A 129 2.60 -7.59 4.64
N PHE A 130 1.48 -8.11 4.15
CA PHE A 130 1.41 -8.97 2.96
C PHE A 130 1.40 -8.20 1.63
N GLY A 131 1.97 -7.00 1.60
CA GLY A 131 2.30 -6.35 0.33
C GLY A 131 3.31 -7.25 -0.37
N GLY A 132 2.91 -7.85 -1.50
CA GLY A 132 3.74 -8.78 -2.25
C GLY A 132 5.17 -8.27 -2.33
N GLY A 133 6.11 -9.10 -1.88
CA GLY A 133 7.53 -8.80 -1.97
C GLY A 133 7.87 -8.37 -3.39
N VAL A 134 8.75 -7.38 -3.49
CA VAL A 134 9.27 -6.84 -4.76
C VAL A 134 9.73 -8.01 -5.62
N LYS A 135 9.01 -8.30 -6.69
CA LYS A 135 9.51 -9.19 -7.75
C LYS A 135 10.52 -8.40 -8.55
N ALA A 136 11.50 -9.05 -9.17
CA ALA A 136 12.52 -8.36 -9.97
C ALA A 136 11.93 -7.36 -10.99
N ARG A 137 10.76 -7.67 -11.58
CA ARG A 137 9.97 -6.76 -12.44
C ARG A 137 9.59 -5.43 -11.78
N ASP A 138 9.39 -5.39 -10.47
CA ASP A 138 9.01 -4.20 -9.72
C ASP A 138 10.21 -3.24 -9.50
N ASN A 139 11.43 -3.63 -9.92
CA ASN A 139 12.59 -2.74 -10.08
C ASN A 139 12.64 -2.15 -11.50
N GLU A 140 12.34 -2.93 -12.56
CA GLU A 140 12.23 -2.42 -13.94
C GLU A 140 11.16 -1.32 -14.04
N TRP A 141 10.00 -1.51 -13.40
CA TRP A 141 8.96 -0.49 -13.35
C TRP A 141 9.38 0.77 -12.56
N ALA A 142 10.34 0.66 -11.64
CA ALA A 142 10.84 1.79 -10.87
C ALA A 142 11.82 2.64 -11.69
N GLU A 143 12.66 2.01 -12.52
CA GLU A 143 13.52 2.70 -13.50
C GLU A 143 12.68 3.31 -14.63
N MET A 144 11.74 2.54 -15.22
CA MET A 144 10.79 3.07 -16.21
C MET A 144 9.99 4.26 -15.69
N ARG A 145 9.54 4.26 -14.43
CA ARG A 145 8.85 5.42 -13.85
C ARG A 145 9.78 6.62 -13.70
N ARG A 146 11.02 6.39 -13.27
CA ARG A 146 12.01 7.46 -13.10
C ARG A 146 12.31 8.13 -14.46
N ASP A 147 12.47 7.32 -15.50
CA ASP A 147 12.68 7.79 -16.87
C ASP A 147 11.43 8.45 -17.45
N TYR A 148 10.23 7.92 -17.15
CA TYR A 148 8.96 8.54 -17.53
C TYR A 148 8.81 9.94 -16.93
N TYR A 149 8.96 10.08 -15.61
CA TYR A 149 8.86 11.37 -14.91
C TYR A 149 9.95 12.35 -15.39
N ALA A 150 11.18 11.88 -15.61
CA ALA A 150 12.24 12.69 -16.22
C ALA A 150 11.92 13.11 -17.67
N SER A 151 11.22 12.27 -18.44
CA SER A 151 10.78 12.62 -19.80
C SER A 151 9.59 13.59 -19.82
N CYS A 152 8.79 13.62 -18.74
CA CYS A 152 7.69 14.56 -18.56
C CYS A 152 8.19 15.96 -18.17
N GLU A 153 9.24 16.06 -17.35
CA GLU A 153 9.88 17.33 -17.01
C GLU A 153 10.50 18.04 -18.24
N ASN A 154 10.84 17.27 -19.28
CA ASN A 154 11.47 17.77 -20.51
C ASN A 154 10.48 18.01 -21.67
N ARG A 155 9.18 17.74 -21.51
CA ARG A 155 8.17 17.93 -22.56
C ARG A 155 7.15 18.98 -22.14
N SER A 156 7.19 20.13 -22.82
CA SER A 156 6.17 21.17 -22.71
C SER A 156 4.76 20.64 -22.98
N ASP A 157 3.80 21.23 -22.27
CA ASP A 157 2.45 20.76 -21.87
C ASP A 157 1.51 20.10 -22.90
N THR A 158 1.86 19.97 -24.17
CA THR A 158 0.90 19.55 -25.21
C THR A 158 0.90 18.04 -25.52
N SER A 159 1.91 17.30 -25.05
CA SER A 159 2.04 15.85 -25.31
C SER A 159 1.50 14.97 -24.18
N SER A 160 1.49 15.45 -22.93
CA SER A 160 0.93 14.74 -21.77
C SER A 160 -0.58 14.56 -21.84
N GLN A 161 -1.32 15.54 -22.38
CA GLN A 161 -2.78 15.45 -22.53
C GLN A 161 -3.21 14.34 -23.51
N ARG A 162 -2.55 14.22 -24.67
CA ARG A 162 -2.91 13.23 -25.71
C ARG A 162 -2.64 11.78 -25.30
N HIS A 163 -1.69 11.56 -24.38
CA HIS A 163 -1.39 10.21 -23.90
C HIS A 163 -2.33 9.80 -22.76
N HIS A 164 -2.74 10.73 -21.90
CA HIS A 164 -3.74 10.47 -20.86
C HIS A 164 -5.10 10.11 -21.47
N GLU A 165 -5.50 10.78 -22.56
CA GLU A 165 -6.71 10.44 -23.34
C GLU A 165 -6.65 9.02 -23.95
N ARG A 166 -5.46 8.56 -24.38
CA ARG A 166 -5.27 7.19 -24.91
C ARG A 166 -5.39 6.12 -23.83
N ILE A 167 -4.86 6.36 -22.63
CA ILE A 167 -4.94 5.41 -21.52
C ILE A 167 -6.38 5.28 -21.00
N HIS A 168 -7.19 6.35 -21.12
CA HIS A 168 -8.62 6.27 -20.80
C HIS A 168 -9.42 5.55 -21.89
N SER A 169 -9.13 5.74 -23.18
CA SER A 169 -9.83 4.98 -24.24
C SER A 169 -9.51 3.49 -24.21
N GLU A 170 -8.27 3.10 -23.84
CA GLU A 170 -7.87 1.69 -23.74
C GLU A 170 -8.48 0.98 -22.50
N ARG A 171 -9.00 1.72 -21.50
CA ARG A 171 -9.74 1.14 -20.37
C ARG A 171 -11.21 0.88 -20.70
N ASP A 172 -11.84 1.75 -21.49
CA ASP A 172 -13.24 1.59 -21.87
C ASP A 172 -13.44 0.38 -22.82
N ASP A 173 -12.42 0.00 -23.58
CA ASP A 173 -12.44 -1.21 -24.44
C ASP A 173 -12.27 -2.53 -23.65
N TYR A 174 -11.74 -2.49 -22.42
CA TYR A 174 -11.56 -3.70 -21.59
C TYR A 174 -12.81 -4.05 -20.77
N ASP A 175 -13.58 -3.05 -20.32
CA ASP A 175 -14.82 -3.25 -19.56
C ASP A 175 -16.02 -3.64 -20.46
N ALA A 176 -15.90 -3.51 -21.80
CA ALA A 176 -16.94 -3.91 -22.75
C ALA A 176 -16.86 -5.39 -23.21
N ASN A 177 -15.92 -6.17 -22.67
CA ASN A 177 -15.65 -7.55 -23.11
C ASN A 177 -15.87 -8.61 -22.01
N GLU A 178 -16.41 -8.26 -20.83
CA GLU A 178 -16.76 -9.23 -19.78
C GLU A 178 -18.27 -9.57 -19.70
N ASP A 179 -19.08 -9.04 -20.60
CA ASP A 179 -20.53 -9.25 -20.66
C ASP A 179 -21.01 -9.98 -21.93
N GLY A 180 -20.15 -10.82 -22.50
CA GLY A 180 -20.54 -11.73 -23.60
C GLY A 180 -19.82 -13.07 -23.56
N THR A 181 -20.42 -14.08 -22.95
CA THR A 181 -21.01 -15.26 -23.64
C THR A 181 -21.57 -16.24 -22.59
N CYS A 182 -22.79 -16.72 -22.84
CA CYS A 182 -23.52 -17.78 -22.16
C CYS A 182 -22.77 -19.11 -22.11
#